data_AF-A0A455T9H7-F1
#
_entry.id   AF-A0A455T9H7-F1
#
_cell.length_a   1.000
_cell.length_b   1.000
_cell.length_c   1.000
_cell.angle_alpha   90.00
_cell.angle_beta   90.00
_cell.angle_gamma   90.00
#
_symmetry.space_group_name_H-M   'P 1'
#
loop_
_entity.id
_entity.type
_entity.pdbx_description
1 polymer ?
#
loop_
_entity_poly.entity_id
_entity_poly.type
_entity_poly.pdbx_seq_one_letter_code
_entity_poly.pdbx_strand_id
1 'polypeptide(L)'
;MFEERMQEDAPARTDEAVEQEHLIDELAGAEDRWLTVSQAARASGQSEATIERWISQGLLPVHRRSLEGNSSMRLVRASDLALLNASAAVPSTAVQAAPAPARPAQAGQLEQRSQPDTARDVHLASPEFFSHEVAALRKLVREQALRQHEALERLRSRLEARFQQQQEVAAQQRLALDEALTRLQTSFEDEIAALQIQTSTRQTELEQQLEELTANLERIHDQWQQTLTLLRQQIDALTTHVQQEVETHEQLTREVLHLTTQLAEQRIQQEHMTHTVGQLTQQLTFLTAQVAEQRQRLEQQHERQDQHDLQLSRIERELEERRQAHQEAQQEMLGVLAGQQEQLGTLLLRLNEQTQRYELLSQLYLNVEQQQGEHERQLRRLYRFLEHFSPSPPSVGFSGHDDPF
;
A
#
# COMPACT_ATOMS: atom_id res chain seq x y z
N MET A 1 26.98 -19.08 11.19
CA MET A 1 27.47 -20.46 11.38
C MET A 1 26.33 -21.24 12.00
N PHE A 2 25.92 -22.29 11.31
CA PHE A 2 24.70 -23.05 11.55
C PHE A 2 24.86 -23.94 12.80
N GLU A 3 23.95 -23.83 13.75
CA GLU A 3 23.71 -24.88 14.75
C GLU A 3 22.74 -25.89 14.14
N GLU A 4 23.31 -26.96 13.57
CA GLU A 4 22.61 -28.22 13.28
C GLU A 4 22.14 -28.83 14.60
N ARG A 5 20.87 -28.60 14.95
CA ARG A 5 20.17 -29.49 15.88
C ARG A 5 19.78 -30.74 15.12
N MET A 6 20.59 -31.79 15.31
CA MET A 6 20.23 -33.18 15.07
C MET A 6 18.92 -33.47 15.80
N GLN A 7 17.83 -33.47 15.03
CA GLN A 7 16.53 -33.94 15.43
C GLN A 7 16.55 -35.45 15.21
N GLU A 8 16.85 -36.18 16.29
CA GLU A 8 16.79 -37.64 16.31
C GLU A 8 15.37 -38.08 15.90
N ASP A 9 15.33 -38.89 14.85
CA ASP A 9 14.14 -39.59 14.35
C ASP A 9 13.43 -40.30 15.49
N ALA A 10 12.31 -39.73 15.93
CA ALA A 10 11.29 -40.49 16.63
C ALA A 10 10.77 -41.56 15.65
N PRO A 11 10.75 -42.85 16.01
CA PRO A 11 10.25 -43.88 15.11
C PRO A 11 8.81 -43.54 14.72
N ALA A 12 8.57 -43.46 13.41
CA ALA A 12 7.28 -43.18 12.82
C ALA A 12 6.20 -44.01 13.52
N ARG A 13 5.24 -43.31 14.14
CA ARG A 13 4.02 -43.91 14.70
C ARG A 13 3.35 -44.67 13.56
N THR A 14 3.25 -45.98 13.69
CA THR A 14 2.50 -46.80 12.74
C THR A 14 1.03 -46.44 12.85
N ASP A 15 0.32 -46.31 11.73
CA ASP A 15 -1.10 -45.94 11.70
C ASP A 15 -1.96 -46.88 12.58
N GLU A 16 -1.55 -48.14 12.71
CA GLU A 16 -2.14 -49.13 13.63
C GLU A 16 -2.12 -48.69 15.11
N ALA A 17 -1.11 -47.94 15.55
CA ALA A 17 -1.03 -47.45 16.92
C ALA A 17 -2.01 -46.29 17.16
N VAL A 18 -2.28 -45.48 16.13
CA VAL A 18 -3.25 -44.38 16.18
C VAL A 18 -4.67 -44.93 16.17
N GLU A 19 -4.95 -45.96 15.36
CA GLU A 19 -6.23 -46.66 15.37
C GLU A 19 -6.51 -47.37 16.71
N GLN A 20 -5.48 -47.99 17.31
CA GLN A 20 -5.59 -48.56 18.65
C GLN A 20 -5.86 -47.48 19.71
N GLU A 21 -5.22 -46.31 19.63
CA GLU A 21 -5.50 -45.19 20.54
C GLU A 21 -6.95 -44.69 20.41
N HIS A 22 -7.49 -44.61 19.19
CA HIS A 22 -8.89 -44.24 18.96
C HIS A 22 -9.90 -45.28 19.49
N LEU A 23 -9.65 -46.56 19.24
CA LEU A 23 -10.48 -47.67 19.77
C LEU A 23 -10.46 -47.72 21.30
N ILE A 24 -9.31 -47.39 21.88
CA ILE A 24 -9.17 -47.26 23.32
C ILE A 24 -10.07 -46.11 23.78
N ASP A 25 -9.98 -44.91 23.22
CA ASP A 25 -10.78 -43.75 23.65
C ASP A 25 -12.31 -43.95 23.49
N GLU A 26 -12.78 -44.68 22.47
CA GLU A 26 -14.20 -45.00 22.27
C GLU A 26 -14.79 -45.93 23.36
N LEU A 27 -13.94 -46.77 23.98
CA LEU A 27 -14.35 -47.66 25.06
C LEU A 27 -14.35 -46.99 26.45
N ALA A 28 -13.93 -45.72 26.55
CA ALA A 28 -13.93 -44.99 27.82
C ALA A 28 -15.33 -44.42 28.10
N GLY A 29 -16.00 -44.91 29.15
CA GLY A 29 -17.20 -44.25 29.66
C GLY A 29 -16.88 -42.84 30.16
N ALA A 30 -17.87 -41.94 30.18
CA ALA A 30 -17.69 -40.53 30.57
C ALA A 30 -17.13 -40.30 32.00
N GLU A 31 -17.16 -41.33 32.84
CA GLU A 31 -16.66 -41.32 34.23
C GLU A 31 -15.29 -42.02 34.39
N ASP A 32 -14.69 -42.52 33.30
CA ASP A 32 -13.47 -43.31 33.37
C ASP A 32 -12.24 -42.41 33.49
N ARG A 33 -11.46 -42.63 34.55
CA ARG A 33 -10.27 -41.82 34.85
C ARG A 33 -9.01 -42.54 34.38
N TRP A 34 -8.18 -41.82 33.64
CA TRP A 34 -6.83 -42.25 33.29
C TRP A 34 -5.89 -42.08 34.48
N LEU A 35 -5.28 -43.17 34.92
CA LEU A 35 -4.38 -43.22 36.07
C LEU A 35 -2.95 -43.47 35.62
N THR A 36 -1.99 -42.83 36.27
CA THR A 36 -0.56 -43.16 36.09
C THR A 36 -0.27 -44.53 36.70
N VAL A 37 0.81 -45.20 36.28
CA VAL A 37 1.19 -46.52 36.86
C VAL A 37 1.26 -46.48 38.39
N SER A 38 1.82 -45.42 38.97
CA SER A 38 1.86 -45.21 40.42
C SER A 38 0.48 -45.00 41.06
N GLN A 39 -0.42 -44.29 40.37
CA GLN A 39 -1.80 -44.11 40.85
C GLN A 39 -2.60 -45.41 40.74
N ALA A 40 -2.39 -46.19 39.67
CA ALA A 40 -2.98 -47.50 39.44
C ALA A 40 -2.55 -48.52 40.51
N ALA A 41 -1.26 -48.52 40.89
CA ALA A 41 -0.73 -49.33 41.98
C ALA A 41 -1.40 -48.98 43.32
N ARG A 42 -1.55 -47.68 43.62
CA ARG A 42 -2.25 -47.22 44.83
C ARG A 42 -3.74 -47.57 44.83
N ALA A 43 -4.41 -47.44 43.69
CA ALA A 43 -5.85 -47.72 43.56
C ALA A 43 -6.16 -49.23 43.64
N SER A 44 -5.26 -50.08 43.12
CA SER A 44 -5.41 -51.55 43.13
C SER A 44 -4.85 -52.23 44.38
N GLY A 45 -4.02 -51.54 45.17
CA GLY A 45 -3.26 -52.14 46.27
C GLY A 45 -2.13 -53.08 45.81
N GLN A 46 -1.80 -53.07 44.51
CA GLN A 46 -0.73 -53.88 43.92
C GLN A 46 0.58 -53.09 43.82
N SER A 47 1.70 -53.80 43.67
CA SER A 47 3.00 -53.15 43.42
C SER A 47 3.07 -52.57 42.01
N GLU A 48 3.83 -51.48 41.81
CA GLU A 48 4.03 -50.88 40.48
C GLU A 48 4.61 -51.89 39.47
N ALA A 49 5.53 -52.76 39.91
CA ALA A 49 6.09 -53.83 39.08
C ALA A 49 5.03 -54.84 38.60
N THR A 50 3.99 -55.11 39.40
CA THR A 50 2.88 -55.97 39.00
C THR A 50 2.06 -55.31 37.89
N ILE A 51 1.78 -54.02 38.02
CA ILE A 51 1.05 -53.25 37.00
C ILE A 51 1.86 -53.19 35.69
N GLU A 52 3.17 -52.93 35.76
CA GLU A 52 4.04 -52.96 34.58
C GLU A 52 4.10 -54.34 33.91
N ARG A 53 4.03 -55.41 34.70
CA ARG A 53 3.96 -56.77 34.18
C ARG A 53 2.66 -57.02 33.41
N TRP A 54 1.52 -56.57 33.93
CA TRP A 54 0.24 -56.68 33.23
C TRP A 54 0.21 -55.86 31.94
N ILE A 55 0.83 -54.67 31.94
CA ILE A 55 1.01 -53.84 30.75
C ILE A 55 1.86 -54.56 29.70
N SER A 56 3.00 -55.13 30.09
CA SER A 56 3.89 -55.84 29.14
C SER A 56 3.30 -57.15 28.61
N GLN A 57 2.37 -57.76 29.35
CA GLN A 57 1.59 -58.92 28.92
C GLN A 57 0.39 -58.55 28.03
N GLY A 58 0.11 -57.26 27.82
CA GLY A 58 -1.04 -56.79 27.03
C GLY A 58 -2.39 -56.98 27.73
N LEU A 59 -2.40 -57.22 29.05
CA LEU A 59 -3.62 -57.41 29.84
C LEU A 59 -4.27 -56.08 30.24
N LEU A 60 -3.51 -54.98 30.20
CA LEU A 60 -4.00 -53.63 30.43
C LEU A 60 -3.74 -52.78 29.19
N PRO A 61 -4.78 -52.17 28.58
CA PRO A 61 -4.57 -51.19 27.54
C PRO A 61 -3.89 -49.94 28.14
N VAL A 62 -2.91 -49.41 27.41
CA VAL A 62 -2.10 -48.27 27.86
C VAL A 62 -2.17 -47.15 26.86
N HIS A 63 -2.54 -45.97 27.35
CA HIS A 63 -2.46 -44.74 26.59
C HIS A 63 -1.12 -44.05 26.88
N ARG A 64 -0.35 -43.74 25.83
CA ARG A 64 0.98 -43.14 25.96
C ARG A 64 0.88 -41.64 25.73
N ARG A 65 0.95 -40.86 26.81
CA ARG A 65 1.02 -39.39 26.70
C ARG A 65 2.47 -38.95 26.68
N SER A 66 2.90 -38.39 25.55
CA SER A 66 4.18 -37.69 25.47
C SER A 66 4.02 -36.34 26.16
N LEU A 67 4.72 -36.12 27.28
CA LEU A 67 5.00 -34.75 27.73
C LEU A 67 6.18 -34.20 26.93
N GLU A 68 6.37 -32.88 26.90
CA GLU A 68 7.36 -32.16 26.06
C GLU A 68 8.83 -32.33 26.51
N GLY A 69 9.18 -33.51 26.99
CA GLY A 69 10.54 -34.00 27.22
C GLY A 69 10.50 -35.52 27.14
N ASN A 70 11.62 -36.18 26.84
CA ASN A 70 11.71 -37.61 26.47
C ASN A 70 11.10 -38.67 27.43
N SER A 71 10.33 -38.28 28.45
CA SER A 71 9.52 -39.15 29.30
C SER A 71 8.11 -39.36 28.73
N SER A 72 7.91 -40.50 28.06
CA SER A 72 6.56 -40.98 27.74
C SER A 72 5.87 -41.47 29.03
N MET A 73 4.77 -40.83 29.43
CA MET A 73 4.00 -41.27 30.59
C MET A 73 2.97 -42.32 30.15
N ARG A 74 2.96 -43.47 30.82
CA ARG A 74 1.99 -44.55 30.59
C ARG A 74 0.78 -44.34 31.48
N LEU A 75 -0.40 -44.23 30.88
CA LEU A 75 -1.68 -44.08 31.55
C LEU A 75 -2.52 -45.35 31.36
N VAL A 76 -3.14 -45.81 32.43
CA VAL A 76 -3.98 -47.01 32.50
C VAL A 76 -5.39 -46.58 32.90
N ARG A 77 -6.42 -47.18 32.33
CA ARG A 77 -7.81 -46.88 32.65
C ARG A 77 -8.23 -47.48 33.99
N ALA A 78 -9.01 -46.73 34.76
CA ALA A 78 -9.49 -47.17 36.08
C ALA A 78 -10.47 -48.36 36.01
N SER A 79 -11.36 -48.41 35.02
CA SER A 79 -12.30 -49.53 34.82
C SER A 79 -11.60 -50.86 34.51
N ASP A 80 -10.61 -50.86 33.61
CA ASP A 80 -9.84 -52.06 33.26
C ASP A 80 -9.05 -52.61 34.46
N LEU A 81 -8.53 -51.70 35.30
CA LEU A 81 -7.92 -52.08 36.57
C LEU A 81 -8.93 -52.70 37.54
N ALA A 82 -10.16 -52.19 37.60
CA ALA A 82 -11.22 -52.74 38.44
C ALA A 82 -11.62 -54.15 38.00
N LEU A 83 -11.68 -54.41 36.69
CA LEU A 83 -11.97 -55.73 36.12
C LEU A 83 -10.88 -56.75 36.47
N LEU A 84 -9.60 -56.38 36.32
CA LEU A 84 -8.50 -57.27 36.69
C LEU A 84 -8.43 -57.52 38.19
N ASN A 85 -8.68 -56.50 39.02
CA ASN A 85 -8.74 -56.69 40.47
C ASN A 85 -9.94 -57.56 40.88
N ALA A 86 -11.10 -57.41 40.24
CA ALA A 86 -12.25 -58.29 40.48
C ALA A 86 -11.94 -59.75 40.10
N SER A 87 -11.15 -59.97 39.05
CA SER A 87 -10.69 -61.31 38.65
C SER A 87 -9.61 -61.89 39.57
N ALA A 88 -8.74 -61.05 40.14
CA ALA A 88 -7.70 -61.44 41.09
C ALA A 88 -8.21 -61.58 42.53
N ALA A 89 -9.34 -60.93 42.86
CA ALA A 89 -9.99 -60.94 44.17
C ALA A 89 -11.02 -62.07 44.34
N VAL A 90 -11.05 -63.06 43.44
CA VAL A 90 -11.68 -64.36 43.74
C VAL A 90 -10.65 -65.21 44.49
N PRO A 91 -10.68 -65.26 45.84
CA PRO A 91 -9.98 -66.33 46.53
C PRO A 91 -10.60 -67.65 46.08
N SER A 92 -9.74 -68.57 45.68
CA SER A 92 -10.03 -70.00 45.55
C SER A 92 -10.52 -70.57 46.88
N THR A 93 -11.78 -70.30 47.22
CA THR A 93 -12.46 -70.82 48.41
C THR A 93 -13.88 -71.16 48.03
N ALA A 94 -14.10 -72.31 47.39
CA ALA A 94 -15.34 -73.08 47.43
C ALA A 94 -15.24 -74.41 46.64
N VAL A 95 -14.29 -75.27 47.01
CA VAL A 95 -14.48 -76.73 46.91
C VAL A 95 -14.06 -77.33 48.25
N GLN A 96 -14.71 -76.86 49.32
CA GLN A 96 -14.86 -77.70 50.50
C GLN A 96 -16.06 -78.59 50.24
N ALA A 97 -15.76 -79.87 50.04
CA ALA A 97 -16.72 -80.95 50.05
C ALA A 97 -17.60 -80.81 51.30
N ALA A 98 -18.85 -80.41 51.10
CA ALA A 98 -19.88 -80.57 52.12
C ALA A 98 -20.17 -82.07 52.28
N PRO A 99 -20.46 -82.50 53.52
CA PRO A 99 -20.38 -83.89 53.93
C PRO A 99 -21.68 -84.63 53.61
N ALA A 100 -21.56 -85.93 53.39
CA ALA A 100 -22.68 -86.85 53.30
C ALA A 100 -23.59 -86.73 54.55
N PRO A 101 -24.92 -86.72 54.42
CA PRO A 101 -25.80 -86.81 55.57
C PRO A 101 -25.66 -88.19 56.21
N ALA A 102 -25.08 -88.20 57.39
CA ALA A 102 -25.12 -89.31 58.33
C ALA A 102 -26.59 -89.72 58.58
N ARG A 103 -26.91 -90.97 58.27
CA ARG A 103 -28.06 -91.66 58.87
C ARG A 103 -27.80 -91.75 60.38
N PRO A 104 -28.69 -91.27 61.26
CA PRO A 104 -28.59 -91.60 62.67
C PRO A 104 -29.04 -93.06 62.84
N ALA A 105 -28.06 -93.92 63.09
CA ALA A 105 -28.27 -95.10 63.91
C ALA A 105 -28.24 -94.64 65.37
N GLN A 106 -29.28 -95.01 66.13
CA GLN A 106 -29.40 -95.11 67.59
C GLN A 106 -30.88 -94.93 67.93
N ALA A 107 -31.52 -95.63 68.86
CA ALA A 107 -31.15 -96.68 69.79
C ALA A 107 -32.46 -97.09 70.50
N GLY A 108 -32.46 -98.22 71.20
CA GLY A 108 -33.58 -98.70 72.02
C GLY A 108 -34.16 -100.00 71.46
N GLN A 109 -33.58 -101.18 71.71
CA GLN A 109 -33.41 -101.82 73.03
C GLN A 109 -34.68 -101.72 73.89
N LEU A 110 -35.39 -102.84 73.95
CA LEU A 110 -36.18 -103.36 75.08
C LEU A 110 -36.49 -104.82 74.68
N GLU A 111 -35.68 -105.79 75.11
CA GLU A 111 -35.84 -106.48 76.40
C GLU A 111 -37.31 -106.80 76.75
N GLN A 112 -37.64 -108.09 76.74
CA GLN A 112 -38.62 -108.77 77.61
C GLN A 112 -38.60 -110.25 77.22
N ARG A 113 -37.54 -111.01 77.51
CA ARG A 113 -37.32 -111.79 78.74
C ARG A 113 -38.39 -111.70 79.85
N SER A 114 -38.78 -112.89 80.31
CA SER A 114 -39.47 -113.26 81.57
C SER A 114 -41.00 -113.30 81.48
N GLN A 115 -41.66 -114.46 81.40
CA GLN A 115 -42.00 -115.41 82.50
C GLN A 115 -42.86 -114.75 83.60
N PRO A 116 -43.92 -115.40 84.13
CA PRO A 116 -43.86 -116.71 84.80
C PRO A 116 -44.88 -117.74 84.28
N ASP A 117 -44.68 -119.05 84.36
CA ASP A 117 -44.46 -119.92 85.53
C ASP A 117 -45.74 -120.19 86.36
N THR A 118 -45.88 -121.46 86.79
CA THR A 118 -46.93 -122.07 87.63
C THR A 118 -48.22 -122.49 86.89
N ALA A 119 -48.89 -123.62 87.16
CA ALA A 119 -48.76 -124.67 88.16
C ALA A 119 -49.43 -125.95 87.60
N ARG A 120 -48.85 -127.13 87.84
CA ARG A 120 -49.40 -128.18 88.71
C ARG A 120 -50.81 -128.69 88.39
N ASP A 121 -50.83 -129.98 88.10
CA ASP A 121 -51.79 -130.96 88.61
C ASP A 121 -52.65 -130.46 89.79
N VAL A 122 -53.97 -130.38 89.62
CA VAL A 122 -54.96 -130.79 90.64
C VAL A 122 -56.30 -131.13 89.93
N HIS A 123 -56.66 -132.40 90.03
CA HIS A 123 -57.98 -132.98 90.31
C HIS A 123 -59.30 -132.22 90.03
N LEU A 124 -60.19 -132.95 89.34
CA LEU A 124 -61.61 -133.21 89.65
C LEU A 124 -62.51 -132.01 89.98
N ALA A 125 -63.36 -131.59 89.03
CA ALA A 125 -64.83 -131.51 89.21
C ALA A 125 -65.57 -130.94 87.97
N SER A 126 -66.62 -131.66 87.56
CA SER A 126 -67.82 -131.24 86.82
C SER A 126 -67.71 -130.66 85.39
N PRO A 127 -68.14 -131.40 84.34
CA PRO A 127 -68.00 -131.03 82.92
C PRO A 127 -69.02 -130.02 82.36
N GLU A 128 -69.97 -129.50 83.14
CA GLU A 128 -71.04 -128.65 82.58
C GLU A 128 -70.75 -127.13 82.64
N PHE A 129 -69.96 -126.66 83.61
CA PHE A 129 -69.65 -125.22 83.79
C PHE A 129 -68.61 -124.67 82.80
N PHE A 130 -67.59 -125.46 82.44
CA PHE A 130 -66.54 -125.03 81.51
C PHE A 130 -67.07 -124.73 80.10
N SER A 131 -68.16 -125.38 79.69
CA SER A 131 -68.76 -125.14 78.37
C SER A 131 -69.35 -123.72 78.23
N HIS A 132 -69.95 -123.19 79.31
CA HIS A 132 -70.55 -121.86 79.35
C HIS A 132 -69.52 -120.75 79.54
N GLU A 133 -68.49 -120.94 80.36
CA GLU A 133 -67.40 -119.98 80.50
C GLU A 133 -66.57 -119.87 79.21
N VAL A 134 -66.25 -121.01 78.56
CA VAL A 134 -65.58 -121.00 77.25
C VAL A 134 -66.47 -120.38 76.17
N ALA A 135 -67.79 -120.57 76.22
CA ALA A 135 -68.71 -119.90 75.30
C ALA A 135 -68.81 -118.38 75.57
N ALA A 136 -68.82 -117.94 76.82
CA ALA A 136 -68.83 -116.53 77.22
C ALA A 136 -67.51 -115.83 76.83
N LEU A 137 -66.37 -116.47 77.06
CA LEU A 137 -65.07 -115.99 76.62
C LEU A 137 -64.99 -115.91 75.09
N ARG A 138 -65.53 -116.90 74.36
CA ARG A 138 -65.62 -116.84 72.89
C ARG A 138 -66.51 -115.68 72.41
N LYS A 139 -67.59 -115.36 73.11
CA LYS A 139 -68.43 -114.18 72.80
C LYS A 139 -67.66 -112.88 73.06
N LEU A 140 -67.01 -112.75 74.21
CA LEU A 140 -66.23 -111.57 74.57
C LEU A 140 -65.06 -111.35 73.60
N VAL A 141 -64.34 -112.41 73.20
CA VAL A 141 -63.27 -112.33 72.19
C VAL A 141 -63.82 -111.91 70.83
N ARG A 142 -64.99 -112.40 70.42
CA ARG A 142 -65.64 -111.94 69.17
C ARG A 142 -66.07 -110.48 69.25
N GLU A 143 -66.65 -110.05 70.37
CA GLU A 143 -67.02 -108.66 70.60
C GLU A 143 -65.79 -107.74 70.63
N GLN A 144 -64.69 -108.21 71.23
CA GLN A 144 -63.42 -107.49 71.23
C GLN A 144 -62.82 -107.41 69.82
N ALA A 145 -62.86 -108.49 69.04
CA ALA A 145 -62.41 -108.50 67.65
C ALA A 145 -63.25 -107.55 66.78
N LEU A 146 -64.57 -107.51 66.98
CA LEU A 146 -65.46 -106.56 66.29
C LEU A 146 -65.14 -105.11 66.66
N ARG A 147 -64.96 -104.79 67.95
CA ARG A 147 -64.55 -103.44 68.39
C ARG A 147 -63.20 -103.02 67.83
N GLN A 148 -62.24 -103.95 67.77
CA GLN A 148 -60.94 -103.70 67.15
C GLN A 148 -61.09 -103.46 65.64
N HIS A 149 -61.92 -104.25 64.95
CA HIS A 149 -62.21 -104.05 63.54
C HIS A 149 -62.84 -102.68 63.28
N GLU A 150 -63.88 -102.31 64.04
CA GLU A 150 -64.49 -100.97 63.96
C GLU A 150 -63.49 -99.85 64.26
N ALA A 151 -62.61 -100.02 65.26
CA ALA A 151 -61.59 -99.03 65.56
C ALA A 151 -60.57 -98.89 64.43
N LEU A 152 -60.16 -100.00 63.80
CA LEU A 152 -59.29 -100.00 62.62
C LEU A 152 -59.97 -99.38 61.41
N GLU A 153 -61.25 -99.63 61.18
CA GLU A 153 -62.03 -99.00 60.12
C GLU A 153 -62.17 -97.48 60.33
N ARG A 154 -62.42 -97.04 61.57
CA ARG A 154 -62.44 -95.61 61.93
C ARG A 154 -61.08 -94.94 61.75
N LEU A 155 -59.99 -95.64 62.09
CA LEU A 155 -58.63 -95.13 61.85
C LEU A 155 -58.32 -95.09 60.36
N ARG A 156 -58.69 -96.13 59.60
CA ARG A 156 -58.51 -96.20 58.16
C ARG A 156 -59.27 -95.07 57.46
N SER A 157 -60.55 -94.87 57.78
CA SER A 157 -61.34 -93.78 57.19
C SER A 157 -60.80 -92.39 57.56
N ARG A 158 -60.32 -92.20 58.80
CA ARG A 158 -59.66 -90.96 59.22
C ARG A 158 -58.34 -90.74 58.46
N LEU A 159 -57.54 -91.79 58.22
CA LEU A 159 -56.31 -91.69 57.44
C LEU A 159 -56.60 -91.42 55.97
N GLU A 160 -57.61 -92.07 55.38
CA GLU A 160 -58.07 -91.81 54.01
C GLU A 160 -58.56 -90.37 53.86
N ALA A 161 -59.36 -89.85 54.80
CA ALA A 161 -59.80 -88.46 54.80
C ALA A 161 -58.63 -87.46 54.95
N ARG A 162 -57.66 -87.75 55.83
CA ARG A 162 -56.45 -86.93 55.97
C ARG A 162 -55.60 -86.94 54.70
N PHE A 163 -55.49 -88.10 54.04
CA PHE A 163 -54.76 -88.23 52.79
C PHE A 163 -55.45 -87.46 51.67
N GLN A 164 -56.78 -87.56 51.55
CA GLN A 164 -57.57 -86.75 50.60
C GLN A 164 -57.41 -85.26 50.87
N GLN A 165 -57.52 -84.83 52.13
CA GLN A 165 -57.31 -83.43 52.52
C GLN A 165 -55.90 -82.95 52.17
N GLN A 166 -54.86 -83.77 52.41
CA GLN A 166 -53.48 -83.43 52.02
C GLN A 166 -53.33 -83.33 50.51
N GLN A 167 -53.97 -84.22 49.74
CA GLN A 167 -53.98 -84.15 48.28
C GLN A 167 -54.69 -82.88 47.77
N GLU A 168 -55.82 -82.51 48.37
CA GLU A 168 -56.54 -81.28 48.03
C GLU A 168 -55.72 -80.03 48.34
N VAL A 169 -55.08 -79.95 49.51
CA VAL A 169 -54.21 -78.82 49.87
C VAL A 169 -53.01 -78.76 48.93
N ALA A 170 -52.39 -79.90 48.60
CA ALA A 170 -51.29 -79.93 47.64
C ALA A 170 -51.74 -79.51 46.23
N ALA A 171 -52.94 -79.90 45.80
CA ALA A 171 -53.51 -79.47 44.52
C ALA A 171 -53.79 -77.96 44.49
N GLN A 172 -54.36 -77.41 45.57
CA GLN A 172 -54.58 -75.96 45.71
C GLN A 172 -53.26 -75.19 45.71
N GLN A 173 -52.23 -75.69 46.40
CA GLN A 173 -50.90 -75.08 46.38
C GLN A 173 -50.29 -75.10 44.98
N ARG A 174 -50.44 -76.19 44.22
CA ARG A 174 -49.97 -76.26 42.82
C ARG A 174 -50.68 -75.24 41.94
N LEU A 175 -52.01 -75.17 42.03
CA LEU A 175 -52.79 -74.17 41.27
C LEU A 175 -52.39 -72.74 41.63
N ALA A 176 -52.19 -72.43 42.93
CA ALA A 176 -51.74 -71.11 43.36
C ALA A 176 -50.33 -70.78 42.86
N LEU A 177 -49.42 -71.76 42.81
CA LEU A 177 -48.09 -71.58 42.23
C LEU A 177 -48.16 -71.37 40.72
N ASP A 178 -48.98 -72.13 40.01
CA ASP A 178 -49.17 -71.98 38.55
C ASP A 178 -49.79 -70.61 38.22
N GLU A 179 -50.75 -70.13 39.02
CA GLU A 179 -51.30 -68.78 38.91
C GLU A 179 -50.25 -67.70 39.21
N ALA A 180 -49.40 -67.89 40.22
CA ALA A 180 -48.33 -66.94 40.52
C ALA A 180 -47.27 -66.91 39.41
N LEU A 181 -46.90 -68.06 38.86
CA LEU A 181 -45.96 -68.19 37.75
C LEU A 181 -46.49 -67.55 36.47
N THR A 182 -47.75 -67.78 36.13
CA THR A 182 -48.38 -67.17 34.95
C THR A 182 -48.47 -65.64 35.09
N ARG A 183 -48.83 -65.12 36.27
CA ARG A 183 -48.81 -63.67 36.53
C ARG A 183 -47.42 -63.06 36.39
N LEU A 184 -46.39 -63.76 36.89
CA LEU A 184 -45.00 -63.32 36.77
C LEU A 184 -44.53 -63.36 35.31
N GLN A 185 -44.91 -64.39 34.55
CA GLN A 185 -44.62 -64.50 33.12
C GLN A 185 -45.26 -63.35 32.36
N THR A 186 -46.54 -63.08 32.56
CA THR A 186 -47.22 -61.97 31.89
C THR A 186 -46.62 -60.61 32.27
N SER A 187 -46.23 -60.41 33.53
CA SER A 187 -45.59 -59.14 33.93
C SER A 187 -44.24 -58.95 33.25
N PHE A 188 -43.43 -60.01 33.11
CA PHE A 188 -42.17 -59.92 32.37
C PHE A 188 -42.39 -59.72 30.87
N GLU A 189 -43.39 -60.37 30.27
CA GLU A 189 -43.76 -60.15 28.88
C GLU A 189 -44.19 -58.69 28.63
N ASP A 190 -44.99 -58.12 29.52
CA ASP A 190 -45.41 -56.71 29.47
C ASP A 190 -44.23 -55.75 29.65
N GLU A 191 -43.31 -56.02 30.59
CA GLU A 191 -42.09 -55.23 30.80
C GLU A 191 -41.16 -55.29 29.58
N ILE A 192 -40.96 -56.49 29.00
CA ILE A 192 -40.17 -56.66 27.79
C ILE A 192 -40.81 -55.90 26.62
N ALA A 193 -42.13 -56.01 26.44
CA ALA A 193 -42.83 -55.29 25.39
C ALA A 193 -42.73 -53.76 25.57
N ALA A 194 -42.88 -53.26 26.80
CA ALA A 194 -42.73 -51.84 27.11
C ALA A 194 -41.30 -51.35 26.81
N LEU A 195 -40.28 -52.11 27.21
CA LEU A 195 -38.89 -51.79 26.91
C LEU A 195 -38.60 -51.84 25.41
N GLN A 196 -39.15 -52.80 24.68
CA GLN A 196 -39.03 -52.88 23.22
C GLN A 196 -39.66 -51.67 22.51
N ILE A 197 -40.84 -51.24 22.97
CA ILE A 197 -41.46 -50.02 22.45
C ILE A 197 -40.56 -48.83 22.75
N GLN A 198 -40.10 -48.67 23.99
CA GLN A 198 -39.23 -47.56 24.38
C GLN A 198 -37.90 -47.52 23.60
N THR A 199 -37.27 -48.67 23.37
CA THR A 199 -36.04 -48.73 22.57
C THR A 199 -36.32 -48.38 21.11
N SER A 200 -37.42 -48.88 20.54
CA SER A 200 -37.81 -48.55 19.16
C SER A 200 -38.14 -47.07 18.99
N THR A 201 -38.86 -46.44 19.93
CA THR A 201 -39.17 -45.00 19.85
C THR A 201 -37.89 -44.18 19.94
N ARG A 202 -37.00 -44.52 20.88
CA ARG A 202 -35.71 -43.84 21.01
C ARG A 202 -34.83 -44.03 19.77
N GLN A 203 -34.85 -45.21 19.15
CA GLN A 203 -34.16 -45.45 17.89
C GLN A 203 -34.69 -44.55 16.79
N THR A 204 -36.01 -44.47 16.61
CA THR A 204 -36.61 -43.59 15.59
C THR A 204 -36.36 -42.11 15.86
N GLU A 205 -36.34 -41.67 17.13
CA GLU A 205 -35.99 -40.30 17.50
C GLU A 205 -34.53 -39.97 17.15
N LEU A 206 -33.60 -40.90 17.42
CA LEU A 206 -32.19 -40.73 17.06
C LEU A 206 -31.99 -40.74 15.54
N GLU A 207 -32.70 -41.61 14.81
CA GLU A 207 -32.68 -41.62 13.34
C GLU A 207 -33.19 -40.29 12.77
N GLN A 208 -34.29 -39.75 13.28
CA GLN A 208 -34.80 -38.44 12.89
C GLN A 208 -33.80 -37.31 13.20
N GLN A 209 -33.18 -37.32 14.38
CA GLN A 209 -32.15 -36.34 14.73
C GLN A 209 -30.94 -36.44 13.81
N LEU A 210 -30.51 -37.65 13.44
CA LEU A 210 -29.43 -37.84 12.49
C LEU A 210 -29.81 -37.33 11.10
N GLU A 211 -31.02 -37.59 10.61
CA GLU A 211 -31.52 -37.07 9.34
C GLU A 211 -31.63 -35.53 9.33
N GLU A 212 -32.07 -34.92 10.43
CA GLU A 212 -32.10 -33.47 10.58
C GLU A 212 -30.69 -32.87 10.58
N LEU A 213 -29.75 -33.49 11.29
CA LEU A 213 -28.37 -33.04 11.33
C LEU A 213 -27.67 -33.20 9.98
N THR A 214 -27.88 -34.31 9.27
CA THR A 214 -27.31 -34.51 7.92
C THR A 214 -27.89 -33.50 6.93
N ALA A 215 -29.21 -33.30 6.91
CA ALA A 215 -29.84 -32.30 6.06
C ALA A 215 -29.35 -30.87 6.36
N ASN A 216 -29.15 -30.54 7.64
CA ASN A 216 -28.60 -29.25 8.04
C ASN A 216 -27.13 -29.09 7.59
N LEU A 217 -26.31 -30.14 7.71
CA LEU A 217 -24.94 -30.15 7.23
C LEU A 217 -24.87 -29.97 5.71
N GLU A 218 -25.70 -30.68 4.95
CA GLU A 218 -25.82 -30.51 3.49
C GLU A 218 -26.22 -29.09 3.13
N ARG A 219 -27.22 -28.53 3.81
CA ARG A 219 -27.65 -27.15 3.58
C ARG A 219 -26.54 -26.13 3.86
N ILE A 220 -25.81 -26.30 4.96
CA ILE A 220 -24.66 -25.45 5.29
C ILE A 220 -23.58 -25.62 4.22
N HIS A 221 -23.29 -26.85 3.80
CA HIS A 221 -22.32 -27.13 2.74
C HIS A 221 -22.67 -26.41 1.44
N ASP A 222 -23.92 -26.50 0.99
CA ASP A 222 -24.41 -25.82 -0.21
C ASP A 222 -24.29 -24.29 -0.09
N GLN A 223 -24.63 -23.73 1.08
CA GLN A 223 -24.45 -22.30 1.36
C GLN A 223 -22.98 -21.89 1.28
N TRP A 224 -22.07 -22.69 1.84
CA TRP A 224 -20.63 -22.45 1.72
C TRP A 224 -20.13 -22.54 0.27
N GLN A 225 -20.62 -23.49 -0.52
CA GLN A 225 -20.28 -23.57 -1.94
C GLN A 225 -20.78 -22.35 -2.72
N GLN A 226 -21.99 -21.87 -2.43
CA GLN A 226 -22.56 -20.68 -3.05
C GLN A 226 -21.75 -19.41 -2.69
N THR A 227 -21.34 -19.25 -1.43
CA THR A 227 -20.51 -18.10 -1.04
C THR A 227 -19.12 -18.17 -1.67
N LEU A 228 -18.51 -19.36 -1.75
CA LEU A 228 -17.22 -19.55 -2.43
C LEU A 228 -17.30 -19.22 -3.92
N THR A 229 -18.35 -19.63 -4.61
CA THR A 229 -18.54 -19.30 -6.04
C THR A 229 -18.76 -17.81 -6.25
N LEU A 230 -19.54 -17.15 -5.40
CA LEU A 230 -19.74 -15.70 -5.44
C LEU A 230 -18.42 -14.93 -5.19
N LEU A 231 -17.65 -15.32 -4.16
CA LEU A 231 -16.35 -14.71 -3.88
C LEU A 231 -15.37 -14.91 -5.04
N ARG A 232 -15.37 -16.09 -5.66
CA ARG A 232 -14.55 -16.36 -6.85
C ARG A 232 -14.94 -15.46 -8.02
N GLN A 233 -16.24 -15.30 -8.30
CA GLN A 233 -16.72 -14.38 -9.33
C GLN A 233 -16.34 -12.92 -9.03
N GLN A 234 -16.38 -12.50 -7.76
CA GLN A 234 -15.95 -11.16 -7.36
C GLN A 234 -14.44 -10.97 -7.55
N ILE A 235 -13.63 -11.96 -7.19
CA ILE A 235 -12.18 -11.93 -7.42
C ILE A 235 -11.88 -11.84 -8.92
N ASP A 236 -12.56 -12.64 -9.75
CA ASP A 236 -12.38 -12.62 -11.20
C ASP A 236 -12.78 -11.24 -11.77
N ALA A 237 -13.91 -10.67 -11.34
CA ALA A 237 -14.34 -9.32 -11.74
C ALA A 237 -13.33 -8.24 -11.34
N LEU A 238 -12.86 -8.24 -10.08
CA LEU A 238 -11.83 -7.30 -9.62
C LEU A 238 -10.52 -7.48 -10.39
N THR A 239 -10.13 -8.72 -10.70
CA THR A 239 -8.92 -9.01 -11.49
C THR A 239 -9.04 -8.43 -12.89
N THR A 240 -10.18 -8.59 -13.55
CA THR A 240 -10.42 -7.99 -14.88
C THR A 240 -10.43 -6.46 -14.82
N HIS A 241 -11.02 -5.86 -13.79
CA HIS A 241 -11.01 -4.42 -13.61
C HIS A 241 -9.58 -3.89 -13.41
N VAL A 242 -8.77 -4.56 -12.59
CA VAL A 242 -7.36 -4.18 -12.39
C VAL A 242 -6.58 -4.29 -13.69
N GLN A 243 -6.81 -5.33 -14.50
CA GLN A 243 -6.16 -5.46 -15.82
C GLN A 243 -6.55 -4.30 -16.74
N GLN A 244 -7.82 -3.90 -16.77
CA GLN A 244 -8.27 -2.74 -17.54
C GLN A 244 -7.60 -1.44 -17.07
N GLU A 245 -7.49 -1.21 -15.76
CA GLU A 245 -6.78 -0.05 -15.22
C GLU A 245 -5.29 -0.06 -15.58
N VAL A 246 -4.65 -1.22 -15.61
CA VAL A 246 -3.25 -1.32 -16.07
C VAL A 246 -3.16 -0.93 -17.54
N GLU A 247 -4.07 -1.42 -18.40
CA GLU A 247 -4.10 -1.06 -19.82
C GLU A 247 -4.33 0.44 -20.04
N THR A 248 -5.26 1.08 -19.31
CA THR A 248 -5.51 2.52 -19.39
C THR A 248 -4.29 3.31 -18.91
N HIS A 249 -3.65 2.89 -17.82
CA HIS A 249 -2.42 3.50 -17.32
C HIS A 249 -1.26 3.38 -18.33
N GLU A 250 -1.11 2.23 -18.99
CA GLU A 250 -0.11 2.08 -20.06
C GLU A 250 -0.39 3.02 -21.24
N GLN A 251 -1.66 3.16 -21.65
CA GLN A 251 -2.06 4.08 -22.72
C GLN A 251 -1.75 5.54 -22.35
N LEU A 252 -2.16 5.98 -21.16
CA LEU A 252 -1.86 7.32 -20.65
C LEU A 252 -0.35 7.56 -20.56
N THR A 253 0.43 6.55 -20.14
CA THR A 253 1.89 6.66 -20.09
C THR A 253 2.48 6.88 -21.49
N ARG A 254 1.97 6.18 -22.52
CA ARG A 254 2.38 6.39 -23.92
C ARG A 254 2.00 7.78 -24.42
N GLU A 255 0.80 8.26 -24.10
CA GLU A 255 0.35 9.62 -24.45
C GLU A 255 1.20 10.70 -23.79
N VAL A 256 1.49 10.57 -22.49
CA VAL A 256 2.38 11.49 -21.78
C VAL A 256 3.77 11.49 -22.41
N LEU A 257 4.34 10.32 -22.71
CA LEU A 257 5.63 10.24 -23.41
C LEU A 257 5.58 10.96 -24.75
N HIS A 258 4.55 10.74 -25.56
CA HIS A 258 4.37 11.42 -26.83
C HIS A 258 4.24 12.95 -26.69
N LEU A 259 3.49 13.44 -25.69
CA LEU A 259 3.40 14.87 -25.41
C LEU A 259 4.74 15.44 -24.93
N THR A 260 5.49 14.70 -24.11
CA THR A 260 6.82 15.15 -23.66
C THR A 260 7.81 15.24 -24.82
N THR A 261 7.77 14.31 -25.78
CA THR A 261 8.60 14.40 -26.99
C THR A 261 8.18 15.57 -27.87
N GLN A 262 6.88 15.80 -28.06
CA GLN A 262 6.39 16.96 -28.82
C GLN A 262 6.80 18.29 -28.17
N LEU A 263 6.75 18.39 -26.84
CA LEU A 263 7.18 19.59 -26.12
C LEU A 263 8.70 19.81 -26.26
N ALA A 264 9.49 18.73 -26.24
CA ALA A 264 10.93 18.82 -26.49
C ALA A 264 11.22 19.32 -27.92
N GLU A 265 10.51 18.81 -28.93
CA GLU A 265 10.62 19.28 -30.31
C GLU A 265 10.25 20.76 -30.45
N GLN A 266 9.14 21.20 -29.82
CA GLN A 266 8.75 22.61 -29.81
C GLN A 266 9.80 23.50 -29.14
N ARG A 267 10.43 23.04 -28.04
CA ARG A 267 11.53 23.78 -27.41
C ARG A 267 12.72 23.93 -28.35
N ILE A 268 13.11 22.86 -29.05
CA ILE A 268 14.20 22.92 -30.04
C ILE A 268 13.85 23.91 -31.16
N GLN A 269 12.60 23.92 -31.64
CA GLN A 269 12.16 24.89 -32.65
C GLN A 269 12.20 26.34 -32.12
N GLN A 270 11.79 26.57 -30.88
CA GLN A 270 11.90 27.88 -30.23
C GLN A 270 13.35 28.32 -30.08
N GLU A 271 14.26 27.43 -29.66
CA GLU A 271 15.70 27.69 -29.59
C GLU A 271 16.29 28.04 -30.96
N HIS A 272 15.86 27.35 -32.02
CA HIS A 272 16.27 27.69 -33.38
C HIS A 272 15.78 29.09 -33.79
N MET A 273 14.52 29.42 -33.50
CA MET A 273 13.96 30.75 -33.77
C MET A 273 14.63 31.87 -32.96
N THR A 274 14.96 31.64 -31.70
CA THR A 274 15.70 32.63 -30.91
C THR A 274 17.11 32.82 -31.45
N HIS A 275 17.75 31.75 -31.94
CA HIS A 275 19.04 31.85 -32.58
C HIS A 275 19.00 32.65 -33.89
N THR A 276 18.02 32.40 -34.77
CA THR A 276 17.86 33.16 -36.02
C THR A 276 17.52 34.63 -35.76
N VAL A 277 16.64 34.93 -34.80
CA VAL A 277 16.37 36.30 -34.34
C VAL A 277 17.64 36.95 -33.80
N GLY A 278 18.46 36.22 -33.04
CA GLY A 278 19.76 36.68 -32.56
C GLY A 278 20.71 37.03 -33.71
N GLN A 279 20.81 36.17 -34.74
CA GLN A 279 21.61 36.44 -35.94
C GLN A 279 21.11 37.67 -36.71
N LEU A 280 19.79 37.79 -36.92
CA LEU A 280 19.19 38.96 -37.58
C LEU A 280 19.43 40.24 -36.77
N THR A 281 19.37 40.18 -35.45
CA THR A 281 19.65 41.31 -34.57
C THR A 281 21.11 41.75 -34.71
N GLN A 282 22.06 40.81 -34.78
CA GLN A 282 23.47 41.11 -35.04
C GLN A 282 23.70 41.72 -36.43
N GLN A 283 22.98 41.24 -37.46
CA GLN A 283 23.03 41.85 -38.79
C GLN A 283 22.46 43.27 -38.79
N LEU A 284 21.35 43.50 -38.10
CA LEU A 284 20.76 44.83 -37.95
C LEU A 284 21.67 45.78 -37.18
N THR A 285 22.33 45.34 -36.10
CA THR A 285 23.28 46.21 -35.38
C THR A 285 24.50 46.53 -36.24
N PHE A 286 25.01 45.58 -37.02
CA PHE A 286 26.08 45.82 -37.99
C PHE A 286 25.67 46.83 -39.06
N LEU A 287 24.50 46.65 -39.69
CA LEU A 287 23.98 47.60 -40.68
C LEU A 287 23.70 48.97 -40.07
N THR A 288 23.18 49.03 -38.85
CA THR A 288 22.94 50.29 -38.13
C THR A 288 24.26 51.01 -37.86
N ALA A 289 25.30 50.30 -37.42
CA ALA A 289 26.63 50.85 -37.26
C ALA A 289 27.21 51.34 -38.60
N GLN A 290 27.03 50.59 -39.68
CA GLN A 290 27.46 50.97 -41.02
C GLN A 290 26.73 52.24 -41.52
N VAL A 291 25.42 52.35 -41.29
CA VAL A 291 24.63 53.55 -41.61
C VAL A 291 25.08 54.73 -40.76
N ALA A 292 25.36 54.52 -39.47
CA ALA A 292 25.89 55.57 -38.59
C ALA A 292 27.27 56.05 -39.08
N GLU A 293 28.14 55.14 -39.51
CA GLU A 293 29.44 55.50 -40.09
C GLU A 293 29.29 56.25 -41.42
N GLN A 294 28.38 55.83 -42.30
CA GLN A 294 28.08 56.57 -43.53
C GLN A 294 27.52 57.96 -43.24
N ARG A 295 26.60 58.09 -42.27
CA ARG A 295 26.09 59.40 -41.82
C ARG A 295 27.23 60.27 -41.31
N GLN A 296 28.12 59.75 -40.47
CA GLN A 296 29.27 60.49 -39.97
C GLN A 296 30.21 60.93 -41.11
N ARG A 297 30.42 60.08 -42.12
CA ARG A 297 31.21 60.47 -43.32
C ARG A 297 30.52 61.57 -44.12
N LEU A 298 29.21 61.51 -44.27
CA LEU A 298 28.43 62.57 -44.93
C LEU A 298 28.45 63.87 -44.13
N GLU A 299 28.30 63.80 -42.81
CA GLU A 299 28.44 64.95 -41.89
C GLU A 299 29.83 65.57 -42.04
N GLN A 300 30.90 64.77 -42.03
CA GLN A 300 32.26 65.28 -42.28
C GLN A 300 32.42 65.90 -43.68
N GLN A 301 31.78 65.34 -44.71
CA GLN A 301 31.78 65.93 -46.05
C GLN A 301 31.02 67.25 -46.08
N HIS A 302 29.89 67.33 -45.38
CA HIS A 302 29.11 68.55 -45.26
C HIS A 302 29.87 69.62 -44.48
N GLU A 303 30.49 69.28 -43.34
CA GLU A 303 31.37 70.19 -42.59
C GLU A 303 32.55 70.69 -43.44
N ARG A 304 33.14 69.83 -44.29
CA ARG A 304 34.16 70.27 -45.25
C ARG A 304 33.59 71.19 -46.32
N GLN A 305 32.40 70.92 -46.84
CA GLN A 305 31.71 71.81 -47.77
C GLN A 305 31.41 73.16 -47.11
N ASP A 306 30.88 73.18 -45.89
CA ASP A 306 30.63 74.41 -45.13
C ASP A 306 31.93 75.19 -44.89
N GLN A 307 33.04 74.50 -44.59
CA GLN A 307 34.37 75.13 -44.50
C GLN A 307 34.82 75.72 -45.84
N HIS A 308 34.58 75.02 -46.96
CA HIS A 308 34.85 75.55 -48.29
C HIS A 308 33.96 76.74 -48.64
N ASP A 309 32.67 76.73 -48.29
CA ASP A 309 31.75 77.85 -48.49
C ASP A 309 32.12 79.06 -47.64
N LEU A 310 32.61 78.84 -46.41
CA LEU A 310 33.19 79.89 -45.57
C LEU A 310 34.49 80.45 -46.16
N GLN A 311 35.32 79.61 -46.80
CA GLN A 311 36.50 80.08 -47.51
C GLN A 311 36.15 80.86 -48.77
N LEU A 312 35.18 80.38 -49.55
CA LEU A 312 34.67 81.07 -50.73
C LEU A 312 34.08 82.43 -50.36
N SER A 313 33.24 82.50 -49.32
CA SER A 313 32.69 83.77 -48.84
C SER A 313 33.78 84.72 -48.29
N ARG A 314 34.85 84.21 -47.68
CA ARG A 314 36.02 85.05 -47.34
C ARG A 314 36.72 85.58 -48.59
N ILE A 315 36.96 84.75 -49.60
CA ILE A 315 37.59 85.15 -50.86
C ILE A 315 36.70 86.12 -51.63
N GLU A 316 35.39 85.91 -51.67
CA GLU A 316 34.42 86.83 -52.27
C GLU A 316 34.45 88.18 -51.56
N ARG A 317 34.47 88.19 -50.23
CA ARG A 317 34.62 89.41 -49.44
C ARG A 317 35.95 90.13 -49.71
N GLU A 318 37.07 89.39 -49.77
CA GLU A 318 38.38 89.94 -50.15
C GLU A 318 38.39 90.49 -51.60
N LEU A 319 37.67 89.86 -52.52
CA LEU A 319 37.51 90.34 -53.89
C LEU A 319 36.64 91.59 -53.98
N GLU A 320 35.58 91.67 -53.18
CA GLU A 320 34.75 92.86 -53.05
C GLU A 320 35.53 94.03 -52.44
N GLU A 321 36.30 93.78 -51.38
CA GLU A 321 37.21 94.75 -50.77
C GLU A 321 38.28 95.22 -51.78
N ARG A 322 38.87 94.30 -52.57
CA ARG A 322 39.81 94.68 -53.64
C ARG A 322 39.15 95.49 -54.74
N ARG A 323 37.89 95.18 -55.11
CA ARG A 323 37.14 95.96 -56.11
C ARG A 323 36.81 97.36 -55.60
N GLN A 324 36.43 97.50 -54.34
CA GLN A 324 36.21 98.80 -53.69
C GLN A 324 37.50 99.61 -53.62
N ALA A 325 38.62 99.02 -53.18
CA ALA A 325 39.92 99.68 -53.18
C ALA A 325 40.38 100.10 -54.60
N HIS A 326 40.05 99.31 -55.63
CA HIS A 326 40.34 99.67 -57.01
C HIS A 326 39.46 100.82 -57.53
N GLN A 327 38.20 100.90 -57.08
CA GLN A 327 37.31 102.02 -57.40
C GLN A 327 37.74 103.31 -56.69
N GLU A 328 38.18 103.23 -55.44
CA GLU A 328 38.74 104.36 -54.68
C GLU A 328 40.03 104.89 -55.34
N ALA A 329 40.95 104.00 -55.73
CA ALA A 329 42.16 104.39 -56.45
C ALA A 329 41.87 105.03 -57.82
N GLN A 330 40.80 104.62 -58.51
CA GLN A 330 40.36 105.25 -59.76
C GLN A 330 39.75 106.65 -59.52
N GLN A 331 39.04 106.86 -58.40
CA GLN A 331 38.50 108.16 -58.03
C GLN A 331 39.61 109.15 -57.61
N GLU A 332 40.66 108.67 -56.93
CA GLU A 332 41.84 109.50 -56.62
C GLU A 332 42.61 109.92 -57.88
N MET A 333 42.74 109.03 -58.86
CA MET A 333 43.36 109.34 -60.16
C MET A 333 42.58 110.43 -60.94
N LEU A 334 41.24 110.39 -60.88
CA LEU A 334 40.39 111.43 -61.45
C LEU A 334 40.49 112.77 -60.69
N GLY A 335 40.68 112.73 -59.37
CA GLY A 335 40.95 113.93 -58.55
C GLY A 335 42.29 114.60 -58.88
N VAL A 336 43.34 113.82 -59.12
CA VAL A 336 44.68 114.34 -59.50
C VAL A 336 44.68 114.94 -60.91
N LEU A 337 43.89 114.39 -61.84
CA LEU A 337 43.72 114.94 -63.20
C LEU A 337 42.94 116.26 -63.22
N ALA A 338 41.97 116.43 -62.32
CA ALA A 338 41.24 117.70 -62.17
C ALA A 338 42.14 118.83 -61.61
N GLY A 339 43.03 118.50 -60.67
CA GLY A 339 43.99 119.47 -60.10
C GLY A 339 45.06 119.98 -61.08
N GLN A 340 45.40 119.20 -62.11
CA GLN A 340 46.33 119.64 -63.16
C GLN A 340 45.67 120.55 -64.22
N GLN A 341 44.34 120.50 -64.40
CA GLN A 341 43.62 121.39 -65.32
C GLN A 341 43.45 122.82 -64.78
N GLU A 342 43.29 123.02 -63.47
CA GLU A 342 43.22 124.37 -62.86
C GLU A 342 44.57 125.13 -62.92
N GLN A 343 45.69 124.41 -62.89
CA GLN A 343 47.03 125.00 -63.01
C GLN A 343 47.38 125.46 -64.44
N LEU A 344 46.76 124.85 -65.46
CA LEU A 344 46.89 125.30 -66.86
C LEU A 344 45.98 126.50 -67.18
N GLY A 345 44.83 126.63 -66.52
CA GLY A 345 43.92 127.78 -66.67
C GLY A 345 44.48 129.09 -66.12
N THR A 346 45.24 129.03 -65.02
CA THR A 346 45.86 130.21 -64.38
C THR A 346 47.09 130.73 -65.12
N LEU A 347 47.83 129.87 -65.84
CA LEU A 347 48.95 130.27 -66.68
C LEU A 347 48.51 130.93 -68.00
N LEU A 348 47.37 130.54 -68.56
CA LEU A 348 46.81 131.15 -69.77
C LEU A 348 46.27 132.57 -69.54
N LEU A 349 45.72 132.85 -68.34
CA LEU A 349 45.26 134.20 -67.99
C LEU A 349 46.43 135.19 -67.86
N ARG A 350 47.56 134.74 -67.30
CA ARG A 350 48.78 135.54 -67.06
C ARG A 350 49.54 135.89 -68.35
N LEU A 351 49.42 135.04 -69.37
CA LEU A 351 50.06 135.24 -70.68
C LEU A 351 49.28 136.25 -71.54
N ASN A 352 47.95 136.32 -71.37
CA ASN A 352 47.06 137.24 -72.07
C ASN A 352 47.15 138.68 -71.53
N GLU A 353 47.37 138.86 -70.22
CA GLU A 353 47.64 140.17 -69.62
C GLU A 353 49.00 140.77 -70.06
N GLN A 354 49.99 139.93 -70.38
CA GLN A 354 51.26 140.42 -70.93
C GLN A 354 51.12 140.87 -72.39
N THR A 355 50.26 140.23 -73.19
CA THR A 355 50.07 140.60 -74.60
C THR A 355 49.39 141.96 -74.76
N GLN A 356 48.41 142.28 -73.90
CA GLN A 356 47.75 143.59 -73.91
C GLN A 356 48.66 144.74 -73.46
N ARG A 357 49.67 144.47 -72.62
CA ARG A 357 50.68 145.49 -72.23
C ARG A 357 51.67 145.81 -73.34
N TYR A 358 51.97 144.85 -74.23
CA TYR A 358 52.83 145.08 -75.40
C TYR A 358 52.10 145.84 -76.53
N GLU A 359 50.79 145.67 -76.69
CA GLU A 359 50.01 146.43 -77.68
C GLU A 359 49.91 147.93 -77.31
N LEU A 360 49.76 148.26 -76.02
CA LEU A 360 49.70 149.65 -75.53
C LEU A 360 51.05 150.39 -75.65
N LEU A 361 52.17 149.66 -75.52
CA LEU A 361 53.52 150.20 -75.76
C LEU A 361 53.79 150.43 -77.26
N SER A 362 53.26 149.59 -78.14
CA SER A 362 53.41 149.76 -79.60
C SER A 362 52.67 150.98 -80.15
N GLN A 363 51.52 151.34 -79.58
CA GLN A 363 50.73 152.51 -79.99
C GLN A 363 51.33 153.84 -79.50
N LEU A 364 52.07 153.83 -78.38
CA LEU A 364 52.80 155.02 -77.89
C LEU A 364 54.09 155.27 -78.67
N TYR A 365 54.74 154.21 -79.18
CA TYR A 365 55.95 154.33 -80.01
C TYR A 365 55.64 154.91 -81.41
N LEU A 366 54.49 154.56 -81.99
CA LEU A 366 54.06 155.05 -83.31
C LEU A 366 53.71 156.55 -83.32
N ASN A 367 53.22 157.09 -82.20
CA ASN A 367 52.92 158.53 -82.05
C ASN A 367 54.17 159.40 -81.86
N VAL A 368 55.25 158.84 -81.32
CA VAL A 368 56.55 159.54 -81.17
C VAL A 368 57.32 159.58 -82.49
N GLU A 369 57.26 158.52 -83.30
CA GLU A 369 57.85 158.50 -84.65
C GLU A 369 57.12 159.45 -85.63
N GLN A 370 55.81 159.62 -85.51
CA GLN A 370 55.05 160.57 -86.36
C GLN A 370 55.37 162.04 -86.05
N GLN A 371 55.66 162.41 -84.79
CA GLN A 371 56.05 163.79 -84.45
C GLN A 371 57.53 164.10 -84.76
N GLN A 372 58.42 163.11 -84.76
CA GLN A 372 59.82 163.32 -85.18
C GLN A 372 59.97 163.45 -86.71
N GLY A 373 59.10 162.82 -87.49
CA GLY A 373 59.09 162.94 -88.95
C GLY A 373 58.69 164.33 -89.50
N GLU A 374 57.97 165.14 -88.72
CA GLU A 374 57.58 166.51 -89.11
C GLU A 374 58.64 167.56 -88.75
N HIS A 375 59.39 167.36 -87.67
CA HIS A 375 60.52 168.21 -87.29
C HIS A 375 61.77 167.99 -88.16
N GLU A 376 62.04 166.76 -88.61
CA GLU A 376 63.14 166.50 -89.57
C GLU A 376 62.89 167.08 -90.97
N ARG A 377 61.62 167.23 -91.40
CA ARG A 377 61.28 167.85 -92.70
C ARG A 377 61.46 169.37 -92.69
N GLN A 378 61.45 170.01 -91.52
CA GLN A 378 61.76 171.43 -91.37
C GLN A 378 63.28 171.69 -91.32
N LEU A 379 64.07 170.80 -90.72
CA LEU A 379 65.54 170.93 -90.67
C LEU A 379 66.22 170.56 -92.01
N ARG A 380 65.67 169.64 -92.80
CA ARG A 380 66.18 169.30 -94.14
C ARG A 380 65.94 170.38 -95.22
N ARG A 381 65.12 171.41 -94.96
CA ARG A 381 65.02 172.60 -95.84
C ARG A 381 66.10 173.64 -95.57
N LEU A 382 66.67 173.68 -94.36
CA LEU A 382 67.70 174.66 -94.01
C LEU A 382 69.13 174.14 -94.21
N TYR A 383 69.37 172.82 -94.16
CA TYR A 383 70.73 172.27 -94.34
C TYR A 383 71.12 171.89 -95.78
N ARG A 384 70.25 172.15 -96.77
CA ARG A 384 70.63 172.19 -98.20
C ARG A 384 71.45 173.43 -98.58
N PHE A 385 71.78 174.30 -97.62
CA PHE A 385 72.51 175.56 -97.86
C PHE A 385 73.99 175.53 -97.42
N LEU A 386 74.47 174.49 -96.75
CA LEU A 386 75.84 174.45 -96.22
C LEU A 386 76.59 173.21 -96.71
N GLU A 387 76.73 173.15 -98.03
CA GLU A 387 77.55 172.20 -98.79
C GLU A 387 78.99 172.69 -99.00
N HIS A 388 79.53 173.59 -98.16
CA HIS A 388 80.93 174.05 -98.27
C HIS A 388 81.67 173.86 -96.94
N PHE A 389 82.76 173.10 -97.01
CA PHE A 389 83.80 172.80 -96.00
C PHE A 389 83.74 171.48 -95.22
N SER A 390 84.35 170.46 -95.85
CA SER A 390 85.51 169.70 -95.34
C SER A 390 85.32 168.74 -94.13
N PRO A 391 86.32 167.90 -93.78
CA PRO A 391 86.32 166.51 -94.23
C PRO A 391 86.63 165.45 -93.13
N SER A 392 86.39 164.17 -93.46
CA SER A 392 87.11 162.99 -92.93
C SER A 392 86.96 162.70 -91.41
N PRO A 393 87.55 161.61 -90.86
CA PRO A 393 86.99 160.26 -90.66
C PRO A 393 87.00 159.93 -89.13
N PRO A 394 87.42 158.75 -88.57
CA PRO A 394 87.17 157.32 -88.80
C PRO A 394 86.69 156.56 -87.52
N SER A 395 86.46 155.24 -87.63
CA SER A 395 86.93 154.14 -86.73
C SER A 395 86.55 154.00 -85.22
N VAL A 396 86.65 152.73 -84.77
CA VAL A 396 86.89 152.22 -83.39
C VAL A 396 85.66 152.28 -82.46
N GLY A 397 85.36 151.33 -81.57
CA GLY A 397 86.00 150.11 -81.06
C GLY A 397 85.01 149.45 -80.08
N PHE A 398 85.30 148.23 -79.61
CA PHE A 398 85.69 147.93 -78.21
C PHE A 398 84.69 148.43 -77.15
N SER A 399 84.30 147.71 -76.10
CA SER A 399 84.58 146.38 -75.57
C SER A 399 84.03 146.38 -74.14
N GLY A 400 83.75 145.20 -73.60
CA GLY A 400 83.75 144.96 -72.17
C GLY A 400 82.50 145.47 -71.44
N HIS A 401 82.18 145.03 -70.24
CA HIS A 401 82.79 144.08 -69.32
C HIS A 401 81.74 143.90 -68.19
N ASP A 402 81.99 142.94 -67.31
CA ASP A 402 81.54 142.90 -65.91
C ASP A 402 80.07 142.52 -65.58
N ASP A 403 79.93 141.28 -65.08
CA ASP A 403 79.56 140.91 -63.69
C ASP A 403 78.29 141.50 -63.02
N PRO A 404 77.81 140.93 -61.88
CA PRO A 404 77.91 139.55 -61.37
C PRO A 404 76.54 138.99 -60.83
N PHE A 405 76.59 137.74 -60.35
CA PHE A 405 75.57 136.90 -59.65
C PHE A 405 74.75 135.89 -60.45
#